data_AF-A0A7X6ZMH8-F1
#
_entry.id   AF-A0A7X6ZMH8-F1
#
_cell.length_a   1.000
_cell.length_b   1.000
_cell.length_c   1.000
_cell.angle_alpha   90.00
_cell.angle_beta   90.00
_cell.angle_gamma   90.00
#
_symmetry.space_group_name_H-M   'P 1'
#
loop_
_entity.id
_entity.type
_entity.pdbx_description
1 polymer ?
#
loop_
_entity_poly.entity_id
_entity_poly.type
_entity_poly.pdbx_seq_one_letter_code
_entity_poly.pdbx_strand_id
1 'polypeptide(L)'
;MSMEEAQCDTSGFQNIVLMLIGVLMILLISNVLTIISNPENIQIGSLVTGAVYTEGEEEDVLGTPKFQNLRQDPIYVEVRPDRVILVEEDVEILARDLMFEGNEFEKFLTKVEQMKDRRYIVLLLRPDAATFQRQLRKIIRDRGIGMGFEPWEYERPIIVQRQTEE
;
A
#
# COMPACT_ATOMS: atom_id res chain seq x y z
N MET A 1 42.93 -44.44 -37.36
CA MET A 1 41.82 -44.42 -36.39
C MET A 1 41.68 -42.97 -35.96
N SER A 2 40.85 -42.20 -36.65
CA SER A 2 40.56 -40.80 -36.33
C SER A 2 39.08 -40.72 -36.01
N MET A 3 38.76 -40.41 -34.75
CA MET A 3 37.40 -40.12 -34.29
C MET A 3 36.97 -38.81 -34.96
N GLU A 4 35.92 -38.89 -35.76
CA GLU A 4 35.26 -37.76 -36.38
C GLU A 4 34.42 -37.07 -35.29
N GLU A 5 34.84 -35.88 -34.87
CA GLU A 5 34.08 -35.08 -33.92
C GLU A 5 32.78 -34.62 -34.59
N ALA A 6 31.66 -35.18 -34.14
CA ALA A 6 30.34 -34.73 -34.57
C ALA A 6 30.13 -33.28 -34.11
N GLN A 7 30.19 -32.34 -35.05
CA GLN A 7 29.83 -30.94 -34.83
C GLN A 7 28.33 -30.86 -34.50
N CYS A 8 28.02 -30.72 -33.21
CA CYS A 8 26.67 -30.49 -32.72
C CYS A 8 26.33 -29.01 -32.95
N ASP A 9 25.33 -28.74 -33.80
CA ASP A 9 24.86 -27.38 -34.07
C ASP A 9 24.04 -26.84 -32.88
N THR A 10 24.64 -25.94 -32.11
CA THR A 10 24.02 -25.30 -30.92
C THR A 10 23.31 -23.99 -31.24
N SER A 11 23.25 -23.57 -32.50
CA SER A 11 22.69 -22.26 -32.91
C SER A 11 21.23 -22.08 -32.49
N GLY A 12 20.42 -23.15 -32.58
CA GLY A 12 19.02 -23.14 -32.15
C GLY A 12 18.85 -22.90 -30.65
N PHE A 13 19.70 -23.53 -29.83
CA PHE A 13 19.71 -23.31 -28.37
C PHE A 13 20.12 -21.88 -28.02
N GLN A 14 21.15 -21.36 -28.68
CA GLN A 14 21.62 -19.98 -28.48
C GLN A 14 20.54 -18.94 -28.82
N ASN A 15 19.75 -19.16 -29.87
CA ASN A 15 18.64 -18.28 -30.22
C ASN A 15 17.53 -18.26 -29.16
N ILE A 16 17.20 -19.42 -28.58
CA ILE A 16 16.21 -19.50 -27.50
C ILE A 16 16.71 -18.76 -26.24
N VAL A 17 17.98 -18.95 -25.89
CA VAL A 17 18.59 -18.27 -24.74
C VAL A 17 18.62 -16.75 -24.94
N LEU A 18 18.98 -16.28 -26.14
CA LEU A 18 18.95 -14.85 -26.48
C LEU A 18 17.54 -14.26 -26.38
N MET A 19 16.52 -14.99 -26.84
CA MET A 19 15.12 -14.56 -26.75
C MET A 19 14.68 -14.46 -25.29
N LEU A 20 15.02 -15.45 -24.45
CA LEU A 20 14.70 -15.43 -23.02
C LEU A 20 15.35 -14.26 -22.29
N ILE A 21 16.64 -14.01 -22.54
CA ILE A 21 17.35 -12.87 -21.94
C ILE A 21 16.72 -11.54 -22.40
N GLY A 22 16.35 -11.44 -23.68
CA GLY A 22 15.69 -10.26 -24.22
C GLY A 22 14.36 -9.95 -23.54
N VAL A 23 13.50 -10.96 -23.39
CA VAL A 23 12.21 -10.82 -22.69
C VAL A 23 12.41 -10.40 -21.23
N LEU A 24 13.40 -11.00 -20.55
CA LEU A 24 13.69 -10.71 -19.15
C LEU A 24 14.21 -9.28 -18.97
N MET A 25 15.05 -8.79 -19.89
CA MET A 25 15.54 -7.40 -19.91
C MET A 25 14.41 -6.41 -20.18
N ILE A 26 13.49 -6.72 -21.10
CA ILE A 26 12.33 -5.85 -21.39
C ILE A 26 11.43 -5.76 -20.16
N LEU A 27 11.16 -6.87 -19.46
CA LEU A 27 10.37 -6.85 -18.21
C LEU A 27 11.06 -6.02 -17.13
N LEU A 28 12.38 -6.15 -16.97
CA LEU A 28 13.15 -5.38 -16.00
C LEU A 28 13.10 -3.88 -16.31
N ILE A 29 13.35 -3.51 -17.56
CA ILE A 29 13.31 -2.10 -18.02
C ILE A 29 11.89 -1.54 -17.87
N SER A 30 10.86 -2.31 -18.25
CA SER A 30 9.46 -1.91 -18.10
C SER A 30 9.14 -1.63 -16.64
N ASN A 31 9.49 -2.53 -15.72
CA ASN A 31 9.23 -2.34 -14.29
C ASN A 31 9.96 -1.11 -13.74
N VAL A 32 11.23 -0.93 -14.11
CA VAL A 32 12.03 0.23 -13.69
C VAL A 32 11.43 1.53 -14.24
N LEU A 33 11.03 1.55 -15.52
CA LEU A 33 10.37 2.70 -16.12
C LEU A 33 8.99 2.96 -15.51
N THR A 34 8.21 1.95 -15.14
CA THR A 34 6.93 2.13 -14.44
C THR A 34 7.12 2.76 -13.07
N ILE A 35 8.17 2.36 -12.34
CA ILE A 35 8.52 2.94 -11.04
C ILE A 35 9.01 4.39 -11.20
N ILE A 36 9.92 4.66 -12.14
CA ILE A 36 10.49 5.99 -12.36
C ILE A 36 9.50 6.96 -12.99
N SER A 37 8.65 6.50 -13.92
CA SER A 37 7.65 7.33 -14.62
C SER A 37 6.46 7.70 -13.74
N ASN A 38 6.30 7.07 -12.57
CA ASN A 38 5.34 7.46 -11.54
C ASN A 38 6.05 7.98 -10.28
N PRO A 39 6.90 9.01 -10.35
CA PRO A 39 7.56 9.55 -9.16
C PRO A 39 6.55 10.26 -8.24
N GLU A 40 5.38 10.66 -8.76
CA GLU A 40 4.33 11.37 -8.03
C GLU A 40 3.18 10.48 -7.53
N ASN A 41 3.07 9.22 -7.97
CA ASN A 41 2.13 8.25 -7.36
C ASN A 41 2.68 7.64 -6.05
N ILE A 42 3.86 8.08 -5.64
CA ILE A 42 4.45 7.89 -4.30
C ILE A 42 4.21 9.20 -3.52
N GLN A 43 3.04 9.80 -3.60
CA GLN A 43 2.57 10.82 -2.68
C GLN A 43 1.22 10.34 -2.17
N ILE A 44 0.99 10.34 -0.85
CA ILE A 44 -0.37 10.17 -0.33
C ILE A 44 -1.17 11.32 -0.94
N GLY A 45 -1.92 11.00 -1.99
CA GLY A 45 -2.97 11.84 -2.54
C GLY A 45 -4.17 11.80 -1.60
N SER A 46 -3.98 12.15 -0.33
CA SER A 46 -5.09 12.71 0.43
C SER A 46 -5.32 14.09 -0.17
N LEU A 47 -6.44 14.25 -0.86
CA LEU A 47 -6.97 15.50 -1.44
C LEU A 47 -6.62 15.78 -2.91
N VAL A 48 -7.12 14.96 -3.82
CA VAL A 48 -7.83 15.44 -5.03
C VAL A 48 -8.93 14.41 -5.27
N THR A 49 -10.17 14.73 -4.87
CA THR A 49 -11.24 15.17 -5.78
C THR A 49 -11.57 14.07 -6.76
N GLY A 50 -12.87 13.74 -6.83
CA GLY A 50 -13.41 12.75 -7.75
C GLY A 50 -12.62 12.73 -9.04
N ALA A 51 -12.13 11.55 -9.41
CA ALA A 51 -11.68 11.34 -10.76
C ALA A 51 -12.84 11.79 -11.65
N VAL A 52 -12.67 12.98 -12.20
CA VAL A 52 -13.17 13.40 -13.50
C VAL A 52 -12.57 12.36 -14.46
N TYR A 53 -13.11 11.15 -14.41
CA TYR A 53 -13.29 10.37 -15.60
C TYR A 53 -14.46 11.06 -16.29
N THR A 54 -14.08 12.03 -17.12
CA THR A 54 -14.82 12.32 -18.33
C THR A 54 -15.31 10.99 -18.91
N GLU A 55 -16.60 10.93 -19.19
CA GLU A 55 -17.22 9.82 -19.89
C GLU A 55 -16.38 9.42 -21.11
N GLY A 56 -16.02 8.14 -21.20
CA GLY A 56 -15.41 7.54 -22.38
C GLY A 56 -13.90 7.32 -22.26
N GLU A 57 -13.51 6.11 -21.87
CA GLU A 57 -12.89 5.13 -22.78
C GLU A 57 -12.40 3.93 -21.97
N GLU A 58 -12.82 2.75 -22.40
CA GLU A 58 -12.42 1.45 -21.88
C GLU A 58 -10.96 1.19 -22.21
N GLU A 59 -10.04 1.31 -21.24
CA GLU A 59 -8.75 0.64 -21.34
C GLU A 59 -8.46 -0.16 -20.07
N ASP A 60 -8.28 -1.46 -20.30
CA ASP A 60 -8.08 -2.55 -19.37
C ASP A 60 -6.69 -2.40 -18.69
N VAL A 61 -6.59 -1.51 -17.71
CA VAL A 61 -5.38 -1.33 -16.90
C VAL A 61 -5.29 -2.47 -15.88
N LEU A 62 -4.29 -3.31 -16.12
CA LEU A 62 -3.79 -4.40 -15.27
C LEU A 62 -3.94 -4.09 -13.76
N GLY A 63 -4.92 -4.74 -13.12
CA GLY A 63 -4.92 -5.04 -11.69
C GLY A 63 -4.79 -3.85 -10.73
N THR A 64 -5.68 -2.86 -10.82
CA THR A 64 -5.92 -1.99 -9.65
C THR A 64 -6.39 -2.87 -8.48
N PRO A 65 -5.75 -2.81 -7.30
CA PRO A 65 -6.27 -3.54 -6.15
C PRO A 65 -7.69 -3.06 -5.93
N LYS A 66 -8.65 -3.99 -5.78
CA LYS A 66 -10.05 -3.68 -5.53
C LYS A 66 -10.14 -2.88 -4.23
N PHE A 67 -10.10 -1.54 -4.33
CA PHE A 67 -10.44 -0.65 -3.24
C PHE A 67 -11.94 -0.81 -3.01
N GLN A 68 -12.31 -1.76 -2.16
CA GLN A 68 -13.70 -2.10 -1.83
C GLN A 68 -14.47 -0.93 -1.18
N ASN A 69 -13.78 0.17 -0.84
CA ASN A 69 -14.31 1.26 -0.02
C ASN A 69 -14.21 2.63 -0.72
N LEU A 70 -14.38 2.70 -2.05
CA LEU A 70 -14.37 3.94 -2.86
C LEU A 70 -15.37 5.04 -2.40
N ARG A 71 -16.30 4.73 -1.49
CA ARG A 71 -17.31 5.66 -0.95
C ARG A 71 -17.06 6.07 0.51
N GLN A 72 -16.02 5.55 1.14
CA GLN A 72 -15.75 5.78 2.55
C GLN A 72 -14.56 6.72 2.70
N ASP A 73 -14.65 7.65 3.64
CA ASP A 73 -13.57 8.57 3.96
C ASP A 73 -12.48 7.80 4.75
N PRO A 74 -11.22 7.80 4.28
CA PRO A 74 -10.13 7.15 4.97
C PRO A 74 -9.73 7.94 6.21
N ILE A 75 -9.56 7.24 7.32
CA ILE A 75 -8.89 7.76 8.52
C ILE A 75 -7.51 7.12 8.60
N TYR A 76 -6.47 7.96 8.54
CA TYR A 76 -5.09 7.49 8.55
C TYR A 76 -4.58 7.29 9.98
N VAL A 77 -3.94 6.14 10.19
CA VAL A 77 -3.33 5.76 11.46
C VAL A 77 -1.91 5.28 11.19
N GLU A 78 -0.92 6.02 11.71
CA GLU A 78 0.48 5.61 11.61
C GLU A 78 0.78 4.51 12.62
N VAL A 79 1.39 3.43 12.14
CA VAL A 79 1.80 2.31 12.95
C VAL A 79 3.32 2.28 13.05
N ARG A 80 3.82 2.46 14.27
CA ARG A 80 5.23 2.35 14.66
C ARG A 80 5.43 1.12 15.54
N PRO A 81 6.67 0.65 15.76
CA PRO A 81 6.92 -0.53 16.60
C PRO A 81 6.48 -0.37 18.06
N ASP A 82 6.51 0.85 18.60
CA ASP A 82 6.26 1.15 20.01
C ASP A 82 4.99 1.99 20.26
N ARG A 83 4.35 2.51 19.21
CA ARG A 83 3.23 3.44 19.30
C ARG A 83 2.35 3.46 18.05
N VAL A 84 1.15 3.99 18.22
CA VAL A 84 0.20 4.32 17.15
C VAL A 84 0.02 5.83 17.16
N ILE A 85 -0.05 6.46 15.99
CA ILE A 85 -0.36 7.89 15.88
C ILE A 85 -1.63 8.04 15.07
N LEU A 86 -2.64 8.67 15.66
CA LEU A 86 -3.85 9.08 14.94
C LEU A 86 -3.50 10.36 14.17
N VAL A 87 -3.37 10.25 12.85
CA VAL A 87 -2.75 11.32 12.05
C VAL A 87 -3.63 12.58 11.99
N GLU A 88 -4.96 12.43 11.98
CA GLU A 88 -5.89 13.57 11.96
C GLU A 88 -5.93 14.32 13.31
N GLU A 89 -5.95 13.56 14.41
CA GLU A 89 -6.08 14.08 15.78
C GLU A 89 -4.72 14.48 16.38
N ASP A 90 -3.60 14.09 15.75
CA ASP A 90 -2.23 14.23 16.25
C ASP A 90 -2.05 13.63 17.66
N VAL A 91 -2.70 12.48 17.88
CA VAL A 91 -2.70 11.77 19.17
C VAL A 91 -1.77 10.56 19.08
N GLU A 92 -0.72 10.57 19.90
CA GLU A 92 0.17 9.41 20.08
C GLU A 92 -0.36 8.47 21.19
N ILE A 93 -0.44 7.19 20.88
CA ILE A 93 -0.90 6.12 21.78
C ILE A 93 0.20 5.08 21.87
N LEU A 94 0.75 4.84 23.06
CA LEU A 94 1.85 3.90 23.21
C LEU A 94 1.35 2.46 23.20
N ALA A 95 2.19 1.53 22.74
CA ALA A 95 1.86 0.10 22.68
C ALA A 95 1.47 -0.48 24.05
N ARG A 96 2.07 0.05 25.14
CA ARG A 96 1.70 -0.33 26.51
C ARG A 96 0.28 0.08 26.88
N ASP A 97 -0.20 1.20 26.33
CA ASP A 97 -1.51 1.74 26.66
C ASP A 97 -2.63 0.94 25.98
N LEU A 98 -2.33 0.30 24.84
CA LEU A 98 -3.23 -0.63 24.15
C LEU A 98 -3.53 -1.91 24.95
N MET A 99 -2.75 -2.21 25.99
CA MET A 99 -2.96 -3.40 26.84
C MET A 99 -4.03 -3.18 27.91
N PHE A 100 -4.44 -1.93 28.15
CA PHE A 100 -5.47 -1.59 29.12
C PHE A 100 -6.83 -1.44 28.44
N GLU A 101 -7.89 -1.94 29.08
CA GLU A 101 -9.27 -1.71 28.63
C GLU A 101 -9.63 -0.22 28.74
N GLY A 102 -10.39 0.29 27.77
CA GLY A 102 -10.81 1.69 27.75
C GLY A 102 -9.72 2.69 27.34
N ASN A 103 -8.65 2.21 26.71
CA ASN A 103 -7.58 3.04 26.19
C ASN A 103 -8.06 4.02 25.10
N GLU A 104 -7.23 5.03 24.79
CA GLU A 104 -7.56 6.07 23.79
C GLU A 104 -7.82 5.47 22.41
N PHE A 105 -7.18 4.36 22.05
CA PHE A 105 -7.39 3.71 20.77
C PHE A 105 -8.76 3.03 20.71
N GLU A 106 -9.21 2.40 21.78
CA GLU A 106 -10.56 1.83 21.87
C GLU A 106 -11.63 2.91 21.86
N LYS A 107 -11.40 4.06 22.49
CA LYS A 107 -12.29 5.22 22.39
C LYS A 107 -12.37 5.72 20.95
N PHE A 108 -11.23 5.85 20.28
CA PHE A 108 -11.17 6.17 18.86
C PHE A 108 -11.95 5.16 18.01
N LEU A 109 -11.72 3.85 18.20
CA LEU A 109 -12.44 2.82 17.47
C LEU A 109 -13.95 2.86 17.73
N THR A 110 -14.38 3.23 18.93
CA THR A 110 -15.80 3.40 19.27
C THR A 110 -16.42 4.55 18.48
N LYS A 111 -15.69 5.66 18.28
CA LYS A 111 -16.14 6.77 17.41
C LYS A 111 -16.23 6.33 15.95
N VAL A 112 -15.23 5.61 15.45
CA VAL A 112 -15.18 5.13 14.06
C VAL A 112 -16.27 4.10 13.79
N GLU A 113 -16.56 3.21 14.75
CA GLU A 113 -17.60 2.19 14.64
C GLU A 113 -18.99 2.79 14.41
N GLN A 114 -19.30 3.95 15.00
CA GLN A 114 -20.55 4.68 14.76
C GLN A 114 -20.68 5.21 13.33
N MET A 115 -19.55 5.36 12.62
CA MET A 115 -19.47 5.89 11.25
C MET A 115 -18.91 4.87 10.26
N LYS A 116 -18.87 3.57 10.60
CA LYS A 116 -18.20 2.53 9.80
C LYS A 116 -18.75 2.32 8.38
N ASP A 117 -19.96 2.82 8.12
CA ASP A 117 -20.55 2.80 6.77
C ASP A 117 -19.99 3.92 5.88
N ARG A 118 -19.47 4.99 6.49
CA ARG A 118 -18.93 6.19 5.81
C ARG A 118 -17.43 6.36 5.99
N ARG A 119 -16.81 5.71 6.97
CA ARG A 119 -15.38 5.84 7.27
C ARG A 119 -14.72 4.48 7.43
N TYR A 120 -13.46 4.39 7.02
CA TYR A 120 -12.64 3.21 7.17
C TYR A 120 -11.23 3.59 7.62
N ILE A 121 -10.48 2.64 8.18
CA ILE A 121 -9.15 2.91 8.73
C ILE A 121 -8.08 2.49 7.72
N VAL A 122 -7.13 3.37 7.43
CA VAL A 122 -5.92 3.06 6.66
C VAL A 122 -4.74 3.01 7.62
N LEU A 123 -4.12 1.83 7.74
CA LEU A 123 -2.90 1.67 8.53
C LEU A 123 -1.68 1.99 7.67
N LEU A 124 -0.97 3.06 8.02
CA LEU A 124 0.32 3.43 7.44
C LEU A 124 1.41 2.62 8.15
N LEU A 125 1.99 1.64 7.46
CA LEU A 125 2.92 0.67 8.04
C LEU A 125 4.37 1.09 7.81
N ARG A 126 5.08 1.42 8.90
CA ARG A 126 6.54 1.54 8.85
C ARG A 126 7.19 0.15 8.74
N PRO A 127 8.40 0.01 8.14
CA PRO A 127 9.04 -1.29 7.91
C PRO A 127 9.28 -2.12 9.19
N ASP A 128 9.43 -1.45 10.33
CA ASP A 128 9.69 -2.02 11.65
C ASP A 128 8.42 -2.35 12.45
N ALA A 129 7.23 -2.00 11.95
CA ALA A 129 5.97 -2.12 12.66
C ALA A 129 5.21 -3.45 12.45
N ALA A 130 5.81 -4.41 11.74
CA ALA A 130 5.15 -5.64 11.29
C ALA A 130 4.55 -6.50 12.41
N THR A 131 5.21 -6.57 13.57
CA THR A 131 4.72 -7.36 14.72
C THR A 131 3.48 -6.71 15.34
N PHE A 132 3.47 -5.39 15.42
CA PHE A 132 2.43 -4.59 16.04
C PHE A 132 1.19 -4.47 15.16
N GLN A 133 1.37 -4.43 13.83
CA GLN A 133 0.29 -4.49 12.84
C GLN A 133 -0.67 -5.66 13.10
N ARG A 134 -0.16 -6.86 13.39
CA ARG A 134 -1.00 -8.06 13.56
C ARG A 134 -1.99 -7.91 14.72
N GLN A 135 -1.56 -7.27 15.80
CA GLN A 135 -2.40 -7.02 16.97
C GLN A 135 -3.49 -6.00 16.63
N LEU A 136 -3.11 -4.86 16.04
CA LEU A 136 -4.05 -3.82 15.62
C LEU A 136 -5.09 -4.35 14.62
N ARG A 137 -4.64 -5.16 13.65
CA ARG A 137 -5.52 -5.79 12.68
C ARG A 137 -6.63 -6.60 13.33
N LYS A 138 -6.29 -7.37 14.37
CA LYS A 138 -7.26 -8.19 15.09
C LYS A 138 -8.28 -7.29 15.81
N ILE A 139 -7.80 -6.31 16.57
CA ILE A 139 -8.64 -5.40 17.36
C ILE A 139 -9.66 -4.66 16.48
N ILE A 140 -9.22 -4.11 15.35
CA ILE A 140 -10.09 -3.33 14.46
C ILE A 140 -11.10 -4.25 13.72
N ARG A 141 -10.65 -5.43 13.27
CA ARG A 141 -11.52 -6.38 12.57
C ARG A 141 -12.60 -6.95 13.49
N ASP A 142 -12.28 -7.19 14.76
CA ASP A 142 -13.23 -7.70 15.75
C ASP A 142 -14.41 -6.71 15.99
N ARG A 143 -14.23 -5.42 15.64
CA ARG A 143 -15.26 -4.38 15.65
C ARG A 143 -15.99 -4.18 14.30
N GLY A 144 -15.66 -4.98 13.29
CA GLY A 144 -16.29 -4.91 11.97
C GLY A 144 -16.01 -3.62 11.19
N ILE A 145 -14.91 -2.92 11.47
CA ILE A 145 -14.51 -1.70 10.77
C ILE A 145 -13.68 -2.08 9.53
N GLY A 146 -13.96 -1.43 8.38
CA GLY A 146 -13.19 -1.60 7.16
C GLY A 146 -11.74 -1.14 7.33
N MET A 147 -10.79 -1.86 6.73
CA MET A 147 -9.35 -1.59 6.88
C MET A 147 -8.59 -1.67 5.57
N GLY A 148 -7.75 -0.66 5.31
CA GLY A 148 -6.69 -0.65 4.30
C GLY A 148 -5.30 -0.70 4.93
N PHE A 149 -4.30 -1.06 4.12
CA PHE A 149 -2.90 -1.04 4.51
C PHE A 149 -2.10 -0.33 3.43
N GLU A 150 -1.23 0.59 3.86
CA GLU A 150 -0.33 1.30 2.96
C GLU A 150 1.09 1.24 3.54
N PRO A 151 2.06 0.68 2.81
CA PRO A 151 3.45 0.73 3.25
C PRO A 151 3.95 2.17 3.23
N TRP A 152 4.67 2.58 4.28
CA TRP A 152 5.17 3.95 4.44
C TRP A 152 6.66 3.96 4.74
N GLU A 153 7.43 4.77 4.00
CA GLU A 153 8.88 4.87 4.12
C GLU A 153 9.32 5.42 5.48
N TYR A 154 10.39 4.92 6.09
CA TYR A 154 10.77 5.23 7.48
C TYR A 154 10.97 6.73 7.80
N GLU A 155 11.61 7.48 6.89
CA GLU A 155 12.00 8.88 7.14
C GLU A 155 10.98 9.89 6.61
N ARG A 156 9.93 9.42 5.93
CA ARG A 156 8.96 10.30 5.30
C ARG A 156 7.99 10.90 6.32
N PRO A 157 7.92 12.24 6.47
CA PRO A 157 6.93 12.87 7.32
C PRO A 157 5.54 12.71 6.72
N ILE A 158 4.53 12.53 7.57
CA ILE A 158 3.13 12.53 7.17
C ILE A 158 2.62 13.95 7.38
N ILE A 159 2.27 14.65 6.30
CA ILE A 159 1.75 16.01 6.34
C ILE A 159 0.26 15.94 6.05
N VAL A 160 -0.58 16.15 7.05
CA VAL A 160 -2.02 16.30 6.85
C VAL A 160 -2.32 17.77 6.64
N GLN A 161 -2.77 18.12 5.44
CA GLN A 161 -3.36 19.45 5.21
C GLN A 161 -4.75 19.46 5.85
N ARG A 162 -4.88 20.09 7.03
CA ARG A 162 -6.21 20.44 7.54
C ARG A 162 -6.80 21.45 6.56
N GLN A 163 -7.89 21.09 5.90
CA GLN A 163 -8.75 22.09 5.30
C GLN A 163 -9.29 22.94 6.45
N THR A 164 -8.72 24.12 6.62
CA THR A 164 -9.35 25.17 7.41
C THR A 164 -10.60 25.56 6.64
N GLU A 165 -11.77 25.08 7.09
CA GLU A 165 -13.05 25.61 6.63
C GLU A 165 -13.11 27.09 7.09
N GLU A 166 -12.99 28.01 6.14
CA GLU A 166 -13.41 29.41 6.28
C GLU A 166 -14.93 29.54 6.07
#